data_AF-A0A382SBB9-F1
#
_entry.id   AF-A0A382SBB9-F1
#
_cell.length_a   1.000
_cell.length_b   1.000
_cell.length_c   1.000
_cell.angle_alpha   90.00
_cell.angle_beta   90.00
_cell.angle_gamma   90.00
#
_symmetry.space_group_name_H-M   'P 1'
#
loop_
_entity.id
_entity.type
_entity.pdbx_description
1 polymer ?
#
loop_
_entity_poly.entity_id
_entity_poly.type
_entity_poly.pdbx_seq_one_letter_code
_entity_poly.pdbx_strand_id
1 'polypeptide(L)'
;MALQYGAYIAMAGIGLYAIFVGEMISIFNYMLEPSGEALLDDFIKPPVDASGKILQFISIGVAPGLVMSATSYMIARKFGSKQIGWLIIAGGLVLLIG
;
A
#
# COMPACT_ATOMS: atom_id res chain seq x y z
N MET A 1 -23.60 6.17 13.71
CA MET A 1 -23.03 6.87 12.53
C MET A 1 -21.51 6.98 12.57
N ALA A 2 -20.88 7.59 13.58
CA ALA A 2 -19.40 7.74 13.65
C ALA A 2 -18.61 6.42 13.48
N LEU A 3 -19.07 5.32 14.07
CA LEU A 3 -18.47 3.99 13.93
C LEU A 3 -18.48 3.45 12.50
N GLN A 4 -19.57 3.70 11.74
CA GLN A 4 -19.68 3.23 10.35
C GLN A 4 -18.65 3.94 9.48
N TYR A 5 -18.51 5.27 9.64
CA TYR A 5 -17.45 6.03 8.96
C TYR A 5 -16.05 5.52 9.33
N GLY A 6 -15.80 5.21 10.60
CA GLY A 6 -14.52 4.62 11.02
C GLY A 6 -14.23 3.27 10.34
N ALA A 7 -15.23 2.44 10.13
CA ALA A 7 -15.08 1.18 9.39
C ALA A 7 -14.80 1.40 7.90
N TYR A 8 -15.51 2.32 7.23
CA TYR A 8 -15.24 2.66 5.83
C TYR A 8 -13.84 3.25 5.63
N ILE A 9 -13.40 4.13 6.53
CA ILE A 9 -12.06 4.71 6.51
C ILE A 9 -11.00 3.62 6.72
N ALA A 10 -11.23 2.69 7.65
CA ALA A 10 -10.32 1.56 7.85
C ALA A 10 -10.22 0.68 6.60
N MET A 11 -11.35 0.35 5.95
CA MET A 11 -11.37 -0.44 4.72
C MET A 11 -10.65 0.26 3.56
N ALA A 12 -10.81 1.57 3.41
CA ALA A 12 -10.08 2.33 2.40
C ALA A 12 -8.56 2.33 2.67
N GLY A 13 -8.15 2.39 3.95
CA GLY A 13 -6.74 2.21 4.34
C GLY A 13 -6.17 0.85 3.94
N ILE A 14 -6.94 -0.23 4.12
CA ILE A 14 -6.56 -1.58 3.64
C ILE A 14 -6.38 -1.59 2.12
N GLY A 15 -7.30 -0.96 1.38
CA GLY A 15 -7.21 -0.85 -0.08
C GLY A 15 -5.92 -0.15 -0.53
N LEU A 16 -5.56 0.95 0.13
CA LEU A 16 -4.32 1.68 -0.16
C LEU A 16 -3.06 0.84 0.14
N TYR A 17 -3.05 0.06 1.22
CA TYR A 17 -1.95 -0.88 1.50
C TYR A 17 -1.85 -1.98 0.44
N ALA A 18 -2.99 -2.54 0.01
CA ALA A 18 -3.00 -3.56 -1.03
C ALA A 18 -2.47 -3.04 -2.37
N ILE A 19 -2.84 -1.80 -2.75
CA ILE A 19 -2.30 -1.14 -3.95
C ILE A 19 -0.79 -0.94 -3.82
N PHE A 20 -0.32 -0.39 -2.69
CA PHE A 20 1.11 -0.20 -2.45
C PHE A 20 1.91 -1.50 -2.56
N VAL A 21 1.43 -2.58 -1.94
CA VAL A 21 2.05 -3.91 -2.05
C VAL A 21 2.10 -4.38 -3.51
N GLY A 22 1.01 -4.24 -4.26
CA GLY A 22 0.97 -4.60 -5.68
C GLY A 22 1.95 -3.79 -6.54
N GLU A 23 2.09 -2.50 -6.26
CA GLU A 23 3.07 -1.62 -6.93
C GLU A 23 4.51 -2.03 -6.60
N MET A 24 4.81 -2.34 -5.33
CA MET A 24 6.14 -2.79 -4.91
C MET A 24 6.50 -4.13 -5.54
N ILE A 25 5.58 -5.11 -5.52
CA ILE A 25 5.81 -6.41 -6.18
C ILE A 25 6.03 -6.21 -7.69
N SER A 26 5.25 -5.34 -8.34
CA SER A 26 5.40 -5.07 -9.77
C SER A 26 6.76 -4.46 -10.11
N ILE A 27 7.25 -3.50 -9.30
CA ILE A 27 8.55 -2.87 -9.58
C ILE A 27 9.70 -3.84 -9.29
N PHE A 28 9.60 -4.66 -8.23
CA PHE A 28 10.61 -5.68 -7.96
C PHE A 28 10.65 -6.73 -9.06
N ASN A 29 9.50 -7.20 -9.54
CA ASN A 29 9.46 -8.12 -10.68
C ASN A 29 10.04 -7.48 -11.94
N TYR A 30 9.69 -6.23 -12.24
CA TYR A 30 10.27 -5.50 -13.37
C TYR A 30 11.80 -5.32 -13.26
N MET A 31 12.33 -5.17 -12.05
CA MET A 31 13.78 -5.07 -11.81
C MET A 31 14.49 -6.44 -11.83
N LEU A 32 13.84 -7.50 -11.36
CA LEU A 32 14.36 -8.86 -11.30
C LEU A 32 14.31 -9.58 -12.64
N GLU A 33 13.37 -9.22 -13.51
CA GLU A 33 13.28 -9.77 -14.85
C GLU A 33 14.62 -9.52 -15.55
N PRO A 34 15.41 -10.60 -15.79
CA PRO A 34 16.69 -10.46 -16.42
C PRO A 34 16.43 -9.75 -17.74
N SER A 35 17.31 -8.83 -18.10
CA SER A 35 17.45 -8.38 -19.48
C SER A 35 17.96 -9.53 -20.36
N GLY A 36 17.36 -10.72 -20.24
CA GLY A 36 17.64 -11.93 -21.02
C GLY A 36 17.36 -11.72 -22.51
N GLU A 37 16.78 -10.58 -22.86
CA GLU A 37 16.67 -10.05 -24.21
C GLU A 37 17.16 -8.60 -24.28
N ALA A 38 18.36 -8.30 -23.76
CA ALA A 38 19.04 -7.05 -24.10
C ALA A 38 19.34 -6.90 -25.62
N LEU A 39 18.90 -7.83 -26.47
CA LEU A 39 19.06 -7.83 -27.94
C LEU A 39 17.85 -8.44 -28.68
N LEU A 40 16.61 -8.21 -28.25
CA LEU A 40 15.47 -8.32 -29.15
C LEU A 40 14.75 -6.96 -29.21
N ASP A 41 14.89 -6.33 -30.38
CA ASP A 41 14.21 -5.10 -30.82
C ASP A 41 14.57 -3.79 -30.12
N ASP A 42 15.83 -3.33 -30.25
CA ASP A 42 16.27 -1.91 -30.25
C ASP A 42 15.80 -1.00 -29.07
N PHE A 43 15.16 -1.56 -28.05
CA PHE A 43 14.59 -0.86 -26.92
C PHE A 43 15.50 -1.06 -25.72
N ILE A 44 16.46 -0.15 -25.57
CA ILE A 44 17.31 -0.08 -24.38
C ILE A 44 16.38 0.08 -23.18
N LYS A 45 16.29 -0.92 -22.31
CA LYS A 45 15.60 -0.82 -21.02
C LYS A 45 16.18 0.40 -20.29
N PRO A 46 15.42 1.50 -20.15
CA PRO A 46 15.98 2.72 -19.60
C PRO A 46 16.41 2.47 -18.14
N PRO A 47 17.49 3.09 -17.67
CA PRO A 47 17.92 2.96 -16.29
C PRO A 47 16.77 3.40 -15.37
N VAL A 48 16.32 2.48 -14.51
CA VAL A 48 15.23 2.73 -13.58
C VAL A 48 15.82 3.34 -12.31
N ASP A 49 15.46 4.58 -12.00
CA ASP A 49 15.74 5.15 -10.68
C ASP A 49 14.77 4.56 -9.65
N ALA A 50 15.15 3.41 -9.08
CA ALA A 50 14.35 2.67 -8.12
C ALA A 50 14.03 3.52 -6.87
N SER A 51 14.98 4.34 -6.42
CA SER A 51 14.83 5.15 -5.20
C SER A 51 13.71 6.18 -5.35
N GLY A 52 13.70 6.93 -6.46
CA GLY A 52 12.67 7.93 -6.74
C GLY A 52 11.27 7.32 -6.92
N LYS A 53 11.18 6.13 -7.54
CA LYS A 53 9.87 5.45 -7.73
C LYS A 53 9.31 4.88 -6.44
N ILE A 54 10.15 4.28 -5.58
CA ILE A 54 9.72 3.76 -4.28
C ILE A 54 9.18 4.91 -3.41
N LEU A 55 9.86 6.06 -3.38
CA LEU A 55 9.38 7.24 -2.64
C LEU A 55 8.03 7.74 -3.15
N GLN A 56 7.79 7.68 -4.46
CA GLN A 56 6.51 8.03 -5.05
C GLN A 56 5.40 7.07 -4.60
N PHE A 57 5.66 5.75 -4.65
CA PHE A 57 4.70 4.72 -4.22
C PHE A 57 4.36 4.81 -2.74
N ILE A 58 5.37 5.06 -1.88
CA ILE A 58 5.14 5.34 -0.45
C ILE A 58 4.18 6.52 -0.29
N SER A 59 4.37 7.58 -1.09
CA SER A 59 3.59 8.82 -0.98
C SER A 59 2.14 8.67 -1.45
N ILE A 60 1.88 7.86 -2.48
CA ILE A 60 0.52 7.66 -3.03
C ILE A 60 -0.24 6.50 -2.38
N GLY A 61 0.47 5.51 -1.83
CA GLY A 61 -0.13 4.31 -1.25
C GLY A 61 -0.05 4.28 0.28
N VAL A 62 1.14 3.97 0.82
CA VAL A 62 1.32 3.70 2.25
C VAL A 62 1.02 4.92 3.14
N ALA A 63 1.46 6.12 2.75
CA ALA A 63 1.29 7.33 3.53
C ALA A 63 -0.19 7.70 3.74
N PRO A 64 -1.03 7.81 2.71
CA PRO A 64 -2.46 8.03 2.91
C PRO A 64 -3.13 6.83 3.61
N GLY A 65 -2.70 5.59 3.35
CA GLY A 65 -3.20 4.41 4.06
C GLY A 65 -3.01 4.51 5.58
N LEU A 66 -1.82 4.94 6.03
CA LEU A 66 -1.48 5.16 7.44
C LEU A 66 -2.37 6.24 8.07
N VAL A 67 -2.62 7.35 7.37
CA VAL A 67 -3.51 8.42 7.85
C VAL A 67 -4.94 7.89 8.03
N MET A 68 -5.43 7.05 7.11
CA MET A 68 -6.75 6.43 7.23
C MET A 68 -6.82 5.44 8.40
N SER A 69 -5.82 4.58 8.59
CA SER A 69 -5.73 3.68 9.74
C SER A 69 -5.65 4.46 11.07
N ALA A 70 -4.87 5.53 11.15
CA ALA A 70 -4.77 6.37 12.33
C ALA A 70 -6.10 7.07 12.66
N THR A 71 -6.77 7.60 11.64
CA THR A 71 -8.07 8.26 11.81
C THR A 71 -9.15 7.28 12.29
N SER A 72 -9.22 6.10 11.68
CA SER A 72 -10.15 5.06 12.12
C SER A 72 -9.85 4.56 13.53
N TYR A 73 -8.58 4.46 13.93
CA TYR A 73 -8.18 4.17 15.32
C TYR A 73 -8.66 5.24 16.30
N MET A 74 -8.50 6.53 15.97
CA MET A 74 -8.97 7.64 16.81
C MET A 74 -10.50 7.63 17.00
N ILE A 75 -11.25 7.16 16.00
CA ILE A 75 -12.69 6.96 16.12
C ILE A 75 -12.99 5.73 17.01
N ALA A 76 -12.32 4.61 16.75
CA ALA A 76 -12.51 3.36 17.48
C ALA A 76 -12.17 3.49 18.98
N ARG A 77 -11.13 4.25 19.34
CA ARG A 77 -10.75 4.49 20.74
C ARG A 77 -11.79 5.31 21.50
N LYS A 78 -12.51 6.22 20.81
CA LYS A 78 -13.46 7.14 21.44
C LYS A 78 -14.83 6.52 21.61
N PHE A 79 -15.27 5.71 20.63
CA PHE A 79 -16.62 5.14 20.61
C PHE A 79 -16.67 3.64 20.91
N GLY A 80 -15.52 2.96 20.98
CA GLY A 80 -15.42 1.54 21.26
C GLY A 80 -15.90 0.67 20.09
N SER A 81 -14.97 0.09 19.32
CA SER A 81 -15.33 -0.85 18.25
C SER A 81 -14.28 -1.95 18.07
N LYS A 82 -14.67 -3.20 18.38
CA LYS A 82 -13.84 -4.38 18.10
C LYS A 82 -13.65 -4.60 16.60
N GLN A 83 -14.68 -4.30 15.80
CA GLN A 83 -14.65 -4.49 14.35
C GLN A 83 -13.61 -3.58 13.68
N ILE A 84 -13.55 -2.30 14.05
CA ILE A 84 -12.57 -1.36 13.48
C ILE A 84 -11.13 -1.76 13.88
N GLY A 85 -10.93 -2.22 15.12
CA GLY A 85 -9.63 -2.73 15.58
C GLY A 85 -9.14 -3.90 14.72
N TRP A 86 -10.02 -4.87 14.43
CA TRP A 86 -9.71 -5.99 13.54
C TRP A 86 -9.39 -5.54 12.10
N LEU A 87 -10.12 -4.56 11.57
CA LEU A 87 -9.84 -4.02 10.23
C LEU A 87 -8.45 -3.36 10.15
N ILE A 88 -8.06 -2.60 11.19
CA ILE A 88 -6.73 -1.98 11.23
C ILE A 88 -5.63 -3.05 11.30
N ILE A 89 -5.82 -4.09 12.12
CA ILE A 89 -4.87 -5.21 12.22
C ILE A 89 -4.76 -5.95 10.88
N ALA A 90 -5.89 -6.23 10.22
CA ALA A 90 -5.90 -6.85 8.90
C ALA A 90 -5.15 -6.02 7.86
N GLY A 91 -5.34 -4.70 7.85
CA GLY A 91 -4.58 -3.79 6.98
C GLY A 91 -3.08 -3.80 7.26
N GLY A 92 -2.68 -3.81 8.53
CA GLY A 92 -1.28 -3.96 8.92
C GLY A 92 -0.67 -5.30 8.48
N LEU A 93 -1.43 -6.40 8.57
CA LEU A 93 -0.97 -7.69 8.07
C LEU A 93 -0.77 -7.70 6.56
N VAL A 94 -1.67 -7.09 5.80
CA VAL A 94 -1.51 -6.93 4.34
C VAL A 94 -0.20 -6.19 4.03
N LEU A 95 0.08 -5.11 4.75
CA LEU A 95 1.29 -4.31 4.55
C LEU A 95 2.58 -5.05 4.93
N LEU A 96 2.56 -5.91 5.96
CA LEU A 96 3.74 -6.62 6.45
C LEU A 96 4.04 -7.92 5.71
N ILE A 97 3.01 -8.57 5.14
CA ILE A 97 3.15 -9.83 4.38
C ILE A 97 3.53 -9.55 2.92
N GLY A 98 2.99 -8.46 2.35
CA GLY A 98 3.25 -8.03 0.98
C GLY A 98 4.66 -7.56 0.75
#